data_AF-A0A257QDG8-F1
#
_entry.id   AF-A0A257QDG8-F1
#
_cell.length_a   1.000
_cell.length_b   1.000
_cell.length_c   1.000
_cell.angle_alpha   90.00
_cell.angle_beta   90.00
_cell.angle_gamma   90.00
#
_symmetry.space_group_name_H-M   'P 1'
#
loop_
_entity.id
_entity.type
_entity.pdbx_description
1 polymer ?
#
loop_
_entity_poly.entity_id
_entity_poly.type
_entity_poly.pdbx_seq_one_letter_code
_entity_poly.pdbx_strand_id
1 'polypeptide(L)'
;MNSEIPVQASSHHSSELAARSRARPEPSSNSASAPDPFDPAQFAVRGTVAGGIGVVKQLVTCPVRKPGRQEFVRVHPDAEYRLSAYILELEDERETYLVEPSVAAELPSETRIVSLRLTVTRQGVIFLWPVPEPSLEGYENSWRTSARAAADKAESQWTRIVSNRSQSLYDVYVAPGVLGEPGWPDKSLGEIIKVAFGEKFIIRDGAHPVVRRLLGLS
;
A
#
# COMPACT_ATOMS: atom_id res chain seq x y z
N MET A 1 34.65 -39.28 -58.79
CA MET A 1 34.38 -40.74 -58.87
C MET A 1 35.30 -41.38 -57.85
N ASN A 2 34.89 -41.43 -56.58
CA ASN A 2 34.17 -42.56 -55.92
C ASN A 2 34.99 -43.86 -56.12
N SER A 3 35.47 -44.56 -55.10
CA SER A 3 34.79 -45.04 -53.89
C SER A 3 35.84 -45.67 -52.95
N GLU A 4 35.78 -45.43 -51.64
CA GLU A 4 35.37 -46.37 -50.56
C GLU A 4 36.51 -47.15 -49.86
N ILE A 5 36.58 -46.90 -48.54
CA ILE A 5 37.16 -47.65 -47.41
C ILE A 5 36.29 -48.93 -47.22
N PRO A 6 36.68 -50.10 -46.63
CA PRO A 6 37.30 -50.35 -45.30
C PRO A 6 38.29 -51.56 -45.27
N VAL A 7 38.94 -52.01 -44.18
CA VAL A 7 38.42 -52.71 -42.98
C VAL A 7 39.58 -52.93 -41.99
N GLN A 8 39.28 -52.83 -40.68
CA GLN A 8 40.16 -53.09 -39.54
C GLN A 8 40.30 -54.58 -39.19
N ALA A 9 41.41 -54.98 -38.52
CA ALA A 9 41.41 -55.43 -37.11
C ALA A 9 42.52 -56.47 -36.77
N SER A 10 43.36 -56.09 -35.80
CA SER A 10 43.78 -56.81 -34.58
C SER A 10 44.50 -58.18 -34.65
N SER A 11 45.70 -58.27 -34.04
CA SER A 11 45.90 -58.81 -32.67
C SER A 11 47.37 -59.22 -32.35
N HIS A 12 47.82 -58.83 -31.13
CA HIS A 12 48.78 -59.43 -30.15
C HIS A 12 50.13 -60.05 -30.62
N HIS A 13 51.30 -59.86 -29.98
CA HIS A 13 51.64 -60.16 -28.56
C HIS A 13 53.12 -59.81 -28.21
N SER A 14 53.41 -59.53 -26.92
CA SER A 14 54.67 -59.61 -26.13
C SER A 14 55.83 -58.60 -26.39
N SER A 15 56.12 -57.71 -25.42
CA SER A 15 57.10 -57.81 -24.30
C SER A 15 58.56 -57.67 -24.80
N GLU A 16 59.47 -56.82 -24.31
CA GLU A 16 59.81 -56.40 -22.94
C GLU A 16 61.00 -55.40 -23.07
N LEU A 17 61.10 -54.35 -22.24
CA LEU A 17 62.30 -53.99 -21.45
C LEU A 17 62.24 -52.57 -20.89
N ALA A 18 62.64 -52.49 -19.62
CA ALA A 18 62.63 -51.33 -18.75
C ALA A 18 63.72 -50.27 -19.05
N ALA A 19 63.39 -48.99 -18.84
CA ALA A 19 64.36 -48.00 -18.40
C ALA A 19 63.66 -46.90 -17.57
N ARG A 20 64.18 -46.70 -16.37
CA ARG A 20 63.70 -45.80 -15.31
C ARG A 20 63.96 -44.34 -15.68
N SER A 21 62.99 -43.44 -15.48
CA SER A 21 63.28 -42.06 -15.07
C SER A 21 62.09 -41.39 -14.35
N ARG A 22 62.39 -40.97 -13.11
CA ARG A 22 61.62 -40.26 -12.08
C ARG A 22 60.33 -39.54 -12.49
N ALA A 23 59.19 -40.01 -11.97
CA ALA A 23 58.00 -39.20 -11.77
C ALA A 23 58.21 -38.23 -10.60
N ARG A 24 57.92 -36.95 -10.83
CA ARG A 24 57.77 -35.90 -9.82
C ARG A 24 56.56 -36.26 -8.93
N PRO A 25 56.62 -36.14 -7.59
CA PRO A 25 55.41 -36.22 -6.78
C PRO A 25 54.55 -34.99 -7.08
N GLU A 26 53.36 -35.22 -7.62
CA GLU A 26 52.22 -34.32 -7.58
C GLU A 26 51.94 -33.96 -6.12
N PRO A 27 51.82 -32.68 -5.73
CA PRO A 27 51.30 -32.35 -4.41
C PRO A 27 49.77 -32.51 -4.41
N SER A 28 49.29 -33.70 -4.07
CA SER A 28 47.94 -33.91 -3.57
C SER A 28 47.94 -33.76 -2.05
N SER A 29 47.63 -32.55 -1.58
CA SER A 29 46.92 -32.38 -0.31
C SER A 29 46.09 -31.10 -0.41
N ASN A 30 44.92 -31.27 -1.01
CA ASN A 30 43.81 -30.34 -0.89
C ASN A 30 43.45 -30.28 0.59
N SER A 31 44.12 -29.40 1.33
CA SER A 31 43.73 -29.02 2.68
C SER A 31 42.43 -28.26 2.50
N ALA A 32 41.30 -28.95 2.67
CA ALA A 32 40.02 -28.31 2.77
C ALA A 32 40.05 -27.46 4.05
N SER A 33 40.52 -26.22 3.93
CA SER A 33 40.42 -25.23 4.98
C SER A 33 38.94 -25.07 5.29
N ALA A 34 38.59 -25.11 6.57
CA ALA A 34 37.26 -24.74 7.01
C ALA A 34 36.86 -23.40 6.36
N PRO A 35 35.61 -23.24 5.90
CA PRO A 35 35.18 -22.03 5.23
C PRO A 35 35.41 -20.81 6.13
N ASP A 36 35.98 -19.76 5.56
CA ASP A 36 36.26 -18.50 6.28
C ASP A 36 34.93 -17.89 6.77
N PRO A 37 34.71 -17.74 8.09
CA PRO A 37 33.47 -17.18 8.64
C PRO A 37 33.28 -15.69 8.29
N PHE A 38 34.25 -15.05 7.64
CA PHE A 38 34.17 -13.65 7.20
C PHE A 38 34.21 -13.47 5.66
N ASP A 39 34.19 -14.54 4.86
CA ASP A 39 34.06 -14.46 3.41
C ASP A 39 32.82 -13.61 3.01
N PRO A 40 32.99 -12.42 2.40
CA PRO A 40 31.88 -11.55 2.01
C PRO A 40 30.90 -12.21 1.06
N ALA A 41 31.33 -13.23 0.31
CA ALA A 41 30.46 -14.00 -0.59
C ALA A 41 29.38 -14.79 0.17
N GLN A 42 29.58 -15.09 1.47
CA GLN A 42 28.57 -15.72 2.32
C GLN A 42 27.45 -14.76 2.74
N PHE A 43 27.73 -13.45 2.73
CA PHE A 43 26.77 -12.37 3.02
C PHE A 43 26.22 -11.72 1.75
N ALA A 44 26.73 -12.10 0.57
CA ALA A 44 26.24 -11.60 -0.70
C ALA A 44 24.78 -12.04 -0.89
N VAL A 45 23.88 -11.07 -1.00
CA VAL A 45 22.45 -11.30 -1.25
C VAL A 45 22.28 -11.85 -2.67
N ARG A 46 22.41 -13.17 -2.82
CA ARG A 46 21.97 -13.88 -4.01
C ARG A 46 20.46 -13.93 -3.94
N GLY A 47 19.81 -13.10 -4.75
CA GLY A 47 18.36 -12.90 -4.81
C GLY A 47 17.60 -14.21 -4.80
N THR A 48 17.26 -14.66 -3.61
CA THR A 48 16.30 -15.71 -3.35
C THR A 48 15.08 -14.94 -2.88
N VAL A 49 14.01 -14.96 -3.66
CA VAL A 49 12.70 -14.53 -3.20
C VAL A 49 12.29 -15.55 -2.13
N ALA A 50 12.79 -15.33 -0.92
CA ALA A 50 12.25 -15.95 0.26
C ALA A 50 10.84 -15.39 0.40
N GLY A 51 9.85 -16.24 0.20
CA GLY A 51 8.51 -16.00 0.74
C GLY A 51 8.66 -15.84 2.23
N GLY A 52 8.83 -14.58 2.66
CA GLY A 52 8.95 -14.24 4.06
C GLY A 52 7.70 -14.74 4.77
N ILE A 53 7.91 -15.39 5.91
CA ILE A 53 6.83 -15.67 6.87
C ILE A 53 6.22 -14.30 7.19
N GLY A 54 5.11 -13.99 6.51
CA GLY A 54 4.62 -12.64 6.37
C GLY A 54 3.99 -12.19 7.68
N VAL A 55 4.62 -11.23 8.35
CA VAL A 55 3.96 -10.49 9.42
C VAL A 55 2.82 -9.70 8.77
N VAL A 56 1.58 -10.19 8.91
CA VAL A 56 0.39 -9.50 8.43
C VAL A 56 0.07 -8.38 9.42
N LYS A 57 0.25 -7.13 9.00
CA LYS A 57 -0.14 -5.96 9.80
C LYS A 57 -1.66 -5.94 9.95
N GLN A 58 -2.16 -6.21 11.15
CA GLN A 58 -3.59 -6.07 11.42
C GLN A 58 -3.99 -4.60 11.49
N LEU A 59 -5.05 -4.23 10.77
CA LEU A 59 -5.67 -2.91 10.85
C LEU A 59 -6.48 -2.80 12.15
N VAL A 60 -5.84 -2.28 13.20
CA VAL A 60 -6.47 -2.08 14.53
C VAL A 60 -7.08 -0.69 14.70
N THR A 61 -6.65 0.28 13.89
CA THR A 61 -7.15 1.67 13.88
C THR A 61 -7.20 2.18 12.45
N CYS A 62 -8.26 2.89 12.07
CA CYS A 62 -8.40 3.49 10.75
C CYS A 62 -8.87 4.95 10.91
N PRO A 63 -7.96 5.93 10.91
CA PRO A 63 -8.35 7.33 11.06
C PRO A 63 -9.29 7.80 9.95
N VAL A 64 -10.17 8.75 10.24
CA VAL A 64 -10.98 9.46 9.25
C VAL A 64 -10.42 10.86 9.11
N ARG A 65 -9.74 11.15 8.00
CA ARG A 65 -9.02 12.42 7.82
C ARG A 65 -8.68 12.72 6.36
N LYS A 66 -8.36 13.98 6.09
CA LYS A 66 -7.71 14.38 4.83
C LYS A 66 -6.24 13.91 4.81
N PRO A 67 -5.66 13.70 3.61
CA PRO A 67 -4.21 13.53 3.47
C PRO A 67 -3.45 14.72 4.07
N GLY A 68 -2.31 14.43 4.69
CA GLY A 68 -1.38 15.44 5.18
C GLY A 68 -0.62 16.11 4.03
N ARG A 69 -0.17 17.36 4.24
CA ARG A 69 0.49 18.20 3.22
C ARG A 69 1.72 17.57 2.55
N GLN A 70 2.40 16.66 3.25
CA GLN A 70 3.62 15.98 2.79
C GLN A 70 3.37 14.52 2.37
N GLU A 71 2.14 14.02 2.45
CA GLU A 71 1.81 12.64 2.15
C GLU A 71 1.48 12.47 0.66
N PHE A 72 2.17 11.55 -0.01
CA PHE A 72 1.67 10.97 -1.26
C PHE A 72 0.74 9.80 -0.91
N VAL A 73 -0.43 9.79 -1.51
CA VAL A 73 -1.50 8.82 -1.24
C VAL A 73 -1.99 8.14 -2.51
N ARG A 74 -2.54 6.93 -2.33
CA ARG A 74 -3.39 6.23 -3.29
C ARG A 74 -4.77 6.02 -2.68
N VAL A 75 -5.81 6.19 -3.50
CA VAL A 75 -7.19 5.87 -3.16
C VAL A 75 -7.56 4.53 -3.79
N HIS A 76 -8.36 3.72 -3.11
CA HIS A 76 -8.77 2.41 -3.62
C HIS A 76 -9.64 2.60 -4.88
N PRO A 77 -9.30 1.99 -6.03
CA PRO A 77 -10.03 2.20 -7.28
C PRO A 77 -11.40 1.51 -7.28
N ASP A 78 -11.58 0.41 -6.55
CA ASP A 78 -12.88 -0.28 -6.57
C ASP A 78 -13.96 0.48 -5.79
N ALA A 79 -15.17 0.51 -6.35
CA ALA A 79 -16.31 1.20 -5.76
C ALA A 79 -16.78 0.57 -4.43
N GLU A 80 -16.48 -0.72 -4.21
CA GLU A 80 -16.80 -1.44 -2.97
C GLU A 80 -16.04 -0.90 -1.73
N TYR A 81 -14.98 -0.11 -1.95
CA TYR A 81 -14.20 0.56 -0.91
C TYR A 81 -14.52 2.05 -0.79
N ARG A 82 -15.72 2.43 -1.24
CA ARG A 82 -16.27 3.78 -1.14
C ARG A 82 -17.66 3.74 -0.52
N LEU A 83 -17.95 4.70 0.36
CA LEU A 83 -19.27 4.86 0.97
C LEU A 83 -19.70 6.31 0.91
N SER A 84 -20.84 6.60 0.29
CA SER A 84 -21.48 7.92 0.42
C SER A 84 -22.26 7.97 1.73
N ALA A 85 -21.97 8.95 2.58
CA ALA A 85 -22.55 9.04 3.92
C ALA A 85 -22.64 10.49 4.43
N TYR A 86 -23.53 10.70 5.40
CA TYR A 86 -23.53 11.90 6.22
C TYR A 86 -22.46 11.80 7.30
N ILE A 87 -21.67 12.86 7.44
CA ILE A 87 -20.75 13.03 8.55
C ILE A 87 -21.02 14.32 9.29
N LEU A 88 -20.68 14.32 10.58
CA LEU A 88 -20.61 15.49 11.44
C LEU A 88 -19.18 15.62 11.96
N GLU A 89 -18.60 16.82 11.85
CA GLU A 89 -17.22 17.08 12.29
C GLU A 89 -17.25 18.08 13.44
N LEU A 90 -16.68 17.68 14.58
CA LEU A 90 -16.43 18.59 15.70
C LEU A 90 -14.99 19.10 15.56
N GLU A 91 -14.81 20.27 14.93
CA GLU A 91 -13.48 20.78 14.56
C GLU A 91 -12.55 20.98 15.78
N ASP A 92 -13.09 21.47 16.90
CA ASP A 92 -12.34 21.71 18.14
C ASP A 92 -11.80 20.41 18.76
N GLU A 93 -12.57 19.33 18.65
CA GLU A 93 -12.25 18.02 19.21
C GLU A 93 -11.52 17.13 18.18
N ARG A 94 -11.51 17.55 16.91
CA ARG A 94 -11.01 16.80 15.75
C ARG A 94 -11.65 15.41 15.63
N GLU A 95 -12.92 15.32 16.02
CA GLU A 95 -13.70 14.09 15.94
C GLU A 95 -14.63 14.14 14.72
N THR A 96 -14.74 13.02 14.01
CA THR A 96 -15.67 12.84 12.89
C THR A 96 -16.63 11.71 13.23
N TYR A 97 -17.92 11.99 13.12
CA TYR A 97 -19.01 11.05 13.38
C TYR A 97 -19.67 10.63 12.07
N LEU A 98 -20.03 9.35 11.98
CA LEU A 98 -20.97 8.85 10.98
C LEU A 98 -22.39 9.11 11.49
N VAL A 99 -23.27 9.64 10.64
CA VAL A 99 -24.62 10.06 11.05
C VAL A 99 -25.68 9.31 10.24
N GLU A 100 -26.70 8.80 10.92
CA GLU A 100 -27.86 8.21 10.23
C GLU A 100 -28.63 9.30 9.45
N PRO A 101 -29.13 9.01 8.23
CA PRO A 101 -29.88 9.98 7.43
C PRO A 101 -31.08 10.64 8.16
N SER A 102 -31.76 9.89 9.04
CA SER A 102 -32.85 10.39 9.89
C SER A 102 -32.41 11.56 10.76
N VAL A 103 -31.27 11.43 11.43
CA VAL A 103 -30.69 12.46 12.30
C VAL A 103 -30.07 13.60 11.50
N ALA A 104 -29.44 13.29 10.36
CA ALA A 104 -28.87 14.31 9.49
C ALA A 104 -29.94 15.29 8.95
N ALA A 105 -31.16 14.80 8.71
CA ALA A 105 -32.30 15.64 8.31
C ALA A 105 -32.72 16.64 9.40
N GLU A 106 -32.47 16.33 10.68
CA GLU A 106 -32.73 17.23 11.81
C GLU A 106 -31.59 18.24 12.04
N LEU A 107 -30.40 17.98 11.46
CA LEU A 107 -29.18 18.77 11.61
C LEU A 107 -28.57 19.20 10.25
N PRO A 108 -29.34 19.88 9.37
CA PRO A 108 -28.89 20.19 8.01
C PRO A 108 -27.68 21.14 7.94
N SER A 109 -27.46 21.99 8.96
CA SER A 109 -26.30 22.89 9.03
C SER A 109 -25.04 22.23 9.60
N GLU A 110 -25.19 21.15 10.37
CA GLU A 110 -24.09 20.50 11.10
C GLU A 110 -23.55 19.27 10.38
N THR A 111 -24.30 18.74 9.42
CA THR A 111 -23.95 17.54 8.67
C THR A 111 -23.63 17.86 7.22
N ARG A 112 -22.81 17.00 6.60
CA ARG A 112 -22.50 17.09 5.18
C ARG A 112 -22.35 15.72 4.57
N ILE A 113 -22.68 15.63 3.27
CA ILE A 113 -22.51 14.40 2.50
C ILE A 113 -21.07 14.34 1.98
N VAL A 114 -20.42 13.20 2.22
CA VAL A 114 -19.09 12.87 1.71
C VAL A 114 -19.05 11.46 1.16
N SER A 115 -18.14 11.23 0.22
CA SER A 115 -17.65 9.92 -0.17
C SER A 115 -16.47 9.55 0.74
N LEU A 116 -16.67 8.65 1.69
CA LEU A 116 -15.59 8.03 2.46
C LEU A 116 -14.85 7.06 1.56
N ARG A 117 -13.59 7.37 1.21
CA ARG A 117 -12.78 6.54 0.31
C ARG A 117 -11.58 5.94 1.05
N LEU A 118 -11.38 4.63 0.93
CA LEU A 118 -10.20 3.95 1.48
C LEU A 118 -8.94 4.51 0.83
N THR A 119 -8.02 4.99 1.67
CA THR A 119 -6.81 5.68 1.24
C THR A 119 -5.60 5.12 1.96
N VAL A 120 -4.47 5.04 1.25
CA VAL A 120 -3.20 4.60 1.79
C VAL A 120 -2.09 5.60 1.48
N THR A 121 -1.25 5.90 2.47
CA THR A 121 -0.03 6.68 2.23
C THR A 121 1.07 5.80 1.66
N ARG A 122 2.11 6.41 1.08
CA ARG A 122 3.31 5.68 0.63
C ARG A 122 3.97 4.85 1.74
N GLN A 123 3.79 5.25 3.00
CA GLN A 123 4.31 4.54 4.18
C GLN A 123 3.41 3.39 4.66
N GLY A 124 2.31 3.10 3.95
CA GLY A 124 1.38 2.03 4.33
C GLY A 124 0.47 2.40 5.50
N VAL A 125 0.19 3.69 5.70
CA VAL A 125 -0.84 4.15 6.66
C VAL A 125 -2.18 4.13 5.95
N ILE A 126 -3.12 3.33 6.47
CA ILE A 126 -4.50 3.22 5.98
C ILE A 126 -5.39 4.19 6.75
N PHE A 127 -6.26 4.90 6.02
CA PHE A 127 -7.25 5.81 6.58
C PHE A 127 -8.43 5.98 5.61
N LEU A 128 -9.56 6.50 6.11
CA LEU A 128 -10.68 6.92 5.27
C LEU A 128 -10.57 8.41 4.99
N TRP A 129 -10.56 8.78 3.71
CA TRP A 129 -10.61 10.17 3.30
C TRP A 129 -12.08 10.58 3.07
N PRO A 130 -12.65 11.50 3.87
CA PRO A 130 -13.95 12.11 3.59
C PRO A 130 -13.82 13.10 2.43
N VAL A 131 -14.17 12.66 1.22
CA VAL A 131 -14.15 13.49 0.00
C VAL A 131 -15.54 14.12 -0.18
N PRO A 132 -15.67 15.46 -0.26
CA PRO A 132 -16.99 16.09 -0.36
C PRO A 132 -17.72 15.73 -1.66
N GLU A 133 -18.98 15.29 -1.56
CA GLU A 133 -19.81 15.00 -2.75
C GLU A 133 -20.18 16.30 -3.50
N PRO A 134 -20.48 16.23 -4.80
CA PRO A 134 -21.05 17.37 -5.52
C PRO A 134 -22.35 17.85 -4.86
N SER A 135 -22.52 19.16 -4.75
CA SER A 135 -23.78 19.72 -4.25
C SER A 135 -24.88 19.57 -5.29
N LEU A 136 -26.03 18.99 -4.92
CA LEU A 136 -27.22 18.94 -5.79
C LEU A 136 -27.87 20.31 -5.96
N GLU A 137 -27.69 21.21 -4.98
CA GLU A 137 -28.37 22.53 -4.92
C GLU A 137 -27.43 23.72 -5.19
N GLY A 138 -26.25 23.46 -5.79
CA GLY A 138 -25.53 24.50 -6.53
C GLY A 138 -24.38 25.25 -5.84
N TYR A 139 -24.07 25.02 -4.55
CA TYR A 139 -22.82 25.55 -3.99
C TYR A 139 -21.66 24.56 -4.14
N GLU A 140 -20.84 24.82 -5.15
CA GLU A 140 -19.57 24.14 -5.38
C GLU A 140 -18.44 25.15 -5.23
N ASN A 141 -17.45 24.84 -4.39
CA ASN A 141 -16.28 25.70 -4.21
C ASN A 141 -15.01 25.01 -4.69
N SER A 142 -13.99 25.81 -5.02
CA SER A 142 -12.74 25.30 -5.58
C SER A 142 -12.03 24.31 -4.65
N TRP A 143 -12.19 24.44 -3.33
CA TRP A 143 -11.67 23.47 -2.36
C TRP A 143 -12.29 22.08 -2.51
N ARG A 144 -13.61 21.99 -2.64
CA ARG A 144 -14.34 20.73 -2.81
C ARG A 144 -14.05 20.11 -4.17
N THR A 145 -14.08 20.91 -5.23
CA THR A 145 -13.73 20.47 -6.59
C THR A 145 -12.32 19.93 -6.68
N SER A 146 -11.32 20.66 -6.16
CA SER A 146 -9.94 20.19 -6.17
C SER A 146 -9.71 18.97 -5.28
N ALA A 147 -10.41 18.84 -4.15
CA ALA A 147 -10.34 17.65 -3.31
C ALA A 147 -10.86 16.40 -4.04
N ARG A 148 -11.99 16.50 -4.75
CA ARG A 148 -12.52 15.40 -5.57
C ARG A 148 -11.56 15.04 -6.70
N ALA A 149 -11.13 16.03 -7.49
CA ALA A 149 -10.18 15.80 -8.57
C ALA A 149 -8.89 15.13 -8.09
N ALA A 150 -8.39 15.50 -6.91
CA ALA A 150 -7.24 14.87 -6.31
C ALA A 150 -7.50 13.43 -5.87
N ALA A 151 -8.67 13.14 -5.29
CA ALA A 151 -9.05 11.78 -4.92
C ALA A 151 -9.20 10.89 -6.15
N ASP A 152 -9.84 11.37 -7.21
CA ASP A 152 -9.99 10.65 -8.49
C ASP A 152 -8.61 10.38 -9.13
N LYS A 153 -7.71 11.36 -9.09
CA LYS A 153 -6.31 11.19 -9.55
C LYS A 153 -5.57 10.16 -8.71
N ALA A 154 -5.82 10.13 -7.41
CA ALA A 154 -5.18 9.22 -6.46
C ALA A 154 -5.59 7.75 -6.66
N GLU A 155 -6.65 7.45 -7.41
CA GLU A 155 -7.06 6.07 -7.72
C GLU A 155 -6.02 5.37 -8.61
N SER A 156 -5.41 6.12 -9.53
CA SER A 156 -4.43 5.59 -10.49
C SER A 156 -3.00 6.04 -10.24
N GLN A 157 -2.78 7.17 -9.56
CA GLN A 157 -1.45 7.75 -9.42
C GLN A 157 -1.18 8.21 -8.00
N TRP A 158 0.05 8.02 -7.52
CA TRP A 158 0.47 8.56 -6.23
C TRP A 158 0.36 10.08 -6.22
N THR A 159 -0.58 10.58 -5.42
CA THR A 159 -1.01 11.98 -5.46
C THR A 159 -0.80 12.64 -4.10
N ARG A 160 -0.32 13.87 -4.09
CA ARG A 160 -0.15 14.70 -2.88
C ARG A 160 -0.92 16.00 -3.06
N ILE A 161 -1.67 16.39 -2.04
CA ILE A 161 -2.44 17.64 -2.04
C ILE A 161 -1.82 18.68 -1.11
N VAL A 162 -1.86 19.95 -1.51
CA VAL A 162 -1.40 21.07 -0.68
C VAL A 162 -2.45 22.17 -0.69
N SER A 163 -2.82 22.65 0.49
CA SER A 163 -3.73 23.80 0.59
C SER A 163 -3.08 25.06 0.03
N ASN A 164 -3.69 25.63 -1.01
CA ASN A 164 -3.33 26.90 -1.61
C ASN A 164 -4.36 27.95 -1.21
N ARG A 165 -4.09 28.66 -0.11
CA ARG A 165 -5.04 29.63 0.47
C ARG A 165 -5.24 30.86 -0.40
N SER A 166 -4.23 31.27 -1.17
CA SER A 166 -4.37 32.43 -2.06
C SER A 166 -5.31 32.15 -3.24
N GLN A 167 -5.39 30.89 -3.70
CA GLN A 167 -6.29 30.46 -4.76
C GLN A 167 -7.55 29.76 -4.26
N SER A 168 -7.69 29.57 -2.94
CA SER A 168 -8.81 28.86 -2.30
C SER A 168 -9.06 27.46 -2.89
N LEU A 169 -7.98 26.70 -3.13
CA LEU A 169 -8.02 25.35 -3.71
C LEU A 169 -6.87 24.47 -3.22
N TYR A 170 -6.92 23.17 -3.53
CA TYR A 170 -5.78 22.28 -3.38
C TYR A 170 -4.94 22.22 -4.65
N ASP A 171 -3.65 22.50 -4.53
CA ASP A 171 -2.68 22.13 -5.56
C ASP A 171 -2.47 20.61 -5.52
N VAL A 172 -2.51 19.97 -6.69
CA VAL A 172 -2.41 18.51 -6.84
C VAL A 172 -1.08 18.17 -7.49
N TYR A 173 -0.26 17.40 -6.78
CA TYR A 173 1.04 16.95 -7.25
C TYR A 173 1.02 15.44 -7.48
N VAL A 174 1.46 15.02 -8.66
CA VAL A 174 1.63 13.60 -8.99
C VAL A 174 3.10 13.22 -8.87
N ALA A 175 3.37 12.05 -8.30
CA ALA A 175 4.74 11.57 -8.21
C ALA A 175 5.31 11.28 -9.62
N PRO A 176 6.54 11.75 -9.94
CA PRO A 176 7.10 11.63 -11.30
C PRO A 176 7.66 10.23 -11.64
N GLY A 177 7.77 9.32 -10.66
CA GLY A 177 8.39 8.01 -10.83
C GLY A 177 7.47 6.84 -10.53
N VAL A 178 7.93 5.63 -10.83
CA VAL A 178 7.26 4.37 -10.47
C VAL A 178 7.42 4.15 -8.96
N LEU A 179 6.49 4.72 -8.21
CA LEU A 179 6.24 4.34 -6.84
C LEU A 179 5.36 3.08 -6.91
N GLY A 180 5.82 1.98 -6.32
CA GLY A 180 5.14 0.67 -6.41
C GLY A 180 3.65 0.71 -6.03
N GLU A 181 2.94 -0.38 -6.28
CA GLU A 181 1.51 -0.44 -6.00
C GLU A 181 1.20 -0.37 -4.49
N PRO A 182 0.05 0.23 -4.13
CA PRO A 182 -0.39 0.30 -2.74
C PRO A 182 -0.67 -1.09 -2.16
N GLY A 183 -0.27 -1.29 -0.90
CA GLY A 183 -0.69 -2.45 -0.12
C GLY A 183 -2.03 -2.18 0.56
N TRP A 184 -3.10 -2.80 0.05
CA TRP A 184 -4.45 -2.71 0.64
C TRP A 184 -4.63 -3.69 1.80
N PRO A 185 -5.46 -3.36 2.81
CA PRO A 185 -5.79 -4.30 3.88
C PRO A 185 -6.68 -5.42 3.34
N ASP A 186 -6.47 -6.63 3.85
CA ASP A 186 -7.37 -7.77 3.62
C ASP A 186 -8.60 -7.67 4.55
N LYS A 187 -9.46 -6.68 4.29
CA LYS A 187 -10.68 -6.37 5.04
C LYS A 187 -11.74 -5.77 4.14
N SER A 188 -12.99 -6.15 4.35
CA SER A 188 -14.13 -5.49 3.72
C SER A 188 -14.27 -4.03 4.18
N LEU A 189 -14.95 -3.19 3.39
CA LEU A 189 -15.25 -1.81 3.79
C LEU A 189 -16.04 -1.75 5.12
N GLY A 190 -16.97 -2.67 5.35
CA GLY A 190 -17.73 -2.74 6.60
C GLY A 190 -16.86 -2.97 7.83
N GLU A 191 -15.87 -3.87 7.73
CA GLU A 191 -14.88 -4.06 8.81
C GLU A 191 -14.00 -2.82 9.01
N ILE A 192 -13.62 -2.15 7.93
CA ILE A 192 -12.83 -0.91 7.99
C ILE A 192 -13.62 0.21 8.67
N ILE A 193 -14.91 0.37 8.35
CA ILE A 193 -15.82 1.34 8.99
C ILE A 193 -15.97 1.02 10.48
N LYS A 194 -16.13 -0.26 10.84
CA LYS A 194 -16.20 -0.69 12.23
C LYS A 194 -14.92 -0.34 13.00
N VAL A 195 -13.75 -0.50 12.38
CA VAL A 195 -12.45 -0.11 12.97
C VAL A 195 -12.28 1.42 13.03
N ALA A 196 -12.85 2.17 12.07
CA ALA A 196 -12.72 3.62 12.00
C ALA A 196 -13.58 4.36 13.02
N PHE A 197 -14.85 3.98 13.15
CA PHE A 197 -15.82 4.69 13.98
C PHE A 197 -16.18 3.94 15.28
N GLY A 198 -16.09 2.61 15.29
CA GLY A 198 -16.62 1.80 16.38
C GLY A 198 -18.07 2.16 16.73
N GLU A 199 -18.48 1.90 17.98
CA GLU A 199 -19.80 2.32 18.46
C GLU A 199 -19.83 3.78 18.93
N LYS A 200 -18.67 4.34 19.29
CA LYS A 200 -18.56 5.68 19.89
C LYS A 200 -18.81 6.80 18.88
N PHE A 201 -18.42 6.61 17.61
CA PHE A 201 -18.45 7.65 16.59
C PHE A 201 -19.59 7.47 15.59
N ILE A 202 -20.70 6.85 16.02
CA ILE A 202 -21.91 6.69 15.20
C ILE A 202 -23.10 7.35 15.91
N ILE A 203 -23.74 8.29 15.23
CA ILE A 203 -24.95 8.97 15.68
C ILE A 203 -26.15 8.32 15.02
N ARG A 204 -26.96 7.63 15.81
CA ARG A 204 -28.15 6.87 15.35
C ARG A 204 -29.47 7.54 15.69
N ASP A 205 -29.48 8.46 16.64
CA ASP A 205 -30.70 9.14 17.07
C ASP A 205 -30.37 10.53 17.67
N GLY A 206 -31.41 11.33 17.86
CA GLY A 206 -31.30 12.66 18.46
C GLY A 206 -30.97 12.67 19.97
N ALA A 207 -31.02 11.51 20.64
CA ALA A 207 -30.62 11.40 22.05
C ALA A 207 -29.09 11.33 22.22
N HIS A 208 -28.34 11.15 21.12
CA HIS A 208 -26.88 11.14 21.14
C HIS A 208 -26.32 12.42 21.80
N PRO A 209 -25.35 12.32 22.74
CA PRO A 209 -24.86 13.48 23.51
C PRO A 209 -24.37 14.65 22.66
N VAL A 210 -23.70 14.37 21.53
CA VAL A 210 -23.25 15.40 20.59
C VAL A 210 -24.42 16.17 19.99
N VAL A 211 -25.49 15.47 19.61
CA VAL A 211 -26.69 16.11 19.04
C VAL A 211 -27.35 17.01 20.07
N ARG A 212 -27.53 16.52 21.29
CA ARG A 212 -28.10 17.31 22.40
C ARG A 212 -27.28 18.56 22.70
N ARG A 213 -25.95 18.47 22.70
CA ARG A 213 -25.05 19.62 22.89
C ARG A 213 -25.20 20.65 21.79
N LEU A 214 -25.23 20.23 20.52
CA LEU A 214 -25.40 21.14 19.38
C LEU A 214 -26.76 21.86 19.39
N LEU A 215 -27.80 21.17 19.86
CA LEU A 215 -29.15 21.74 20.01
C LEU A 215 -29.34 22.58 21.30
N GLY A 216 -28.31 22.70 22.15
CA GLY A 216 -28.41 23.42 23.42
C GLY A 216 -29.30 22.75 24.47
N LEU A 217 -29.51 21.43 24.36
CA LEU A 217 -30.34 20.59 25.25
C LEU A 217 -29.51 19.87 26.34
N SER A 218 -28.31 20.39 26.60
CA SER A 218 -27.33 19.90 27.57
C SER A 218 -27.29 20.74 28.84
#